data_AF-L8DA49-F1
#
_entry.id   AF-L8DA49-F1
#
_cell.length_a   1.000
_cell.length_b   1.000
_cell.length_c   1.000
_cell.angle_alpha   90.00
_cell.angle_beta   90.00
_cell.angle_gamma   90.00
#
_symmetry.space_group_name_H-M   'P 1'
#
loop_
_entity.id
_entity.type
_entity.pdbx_description
1 polymer ?
#
loop_
_entity_poly.entity_id
_entity_poly.type
_entity_poly.pdbx_seq_one_letter_code
_entity_poly.pdbx_strand_id
1 'polypeptide(L)'
;MSTSSPSPSAARRSRTIDVYVSSPAPIGYDDTCASGERRFVSLSAATRFAVSHAAAIDAGVPGITVTIAAEGHDDVCVSGTPGEITCALATIPAYTAGVRTARIPAPGYLRAAVDEVTLPIQWQGSVGVEAGVDVRVLSTRPDPLPNSTLLLGQWAPDLAHRLAHDLARSITERSGQRSPATVTYLPDQGRYEITHPAPISDTDAAAVARYIRITRLRANLAALDPVADADCAVGLAAELHVLESYSRRVPFTDDRTVR
;
A
#
# COMPACT_ATOMS: atom_id res chain seq x y z
N MET A 1 -44.54 -10.13 -47.34
CA MET A 1 -43.34 -10.85 -46.85
C MET A 1 -42.48 -9.84 -46.11
N SER A 2 -42.59 -9.83 -44.79
CA SER A 2 -41.92 -8.86 -43.93
C SER A 2 -40.47 -9.28 -43.70
N THR A 3 -39.53 -8.39 -44.00
CA THR A 3 -38.11 -8.56 -43.71
C THR A 3 -37.85 -8.23 -42.24
N SER A 4 -37.61 -9.26 -41.43
CA SER A 4 -37.16 -9.08 -40.05
C SER A 4 -35.67 -8.71 -40.04
N SER A 5 -35.38 -7.49 -39.63
CA SER A 5 -34.02 -7.05 -39.29
C SER A 5 -33.53 -7.83 -38.06
N PRO A 6 -32.29 -8.35 -38.04
CA PRO A 6 -31.73 -8.95 -36.84
C PRO A 6 -31.45 -7.86 -35.81
N SER A 7 -31.98 -8.09 -34.60
CA SER A 7 -31.73 -7.28 -33.40
C SER A 7 -30.23 -7.12 -33.11
N PRO A 8 -29.78 -5.95 -32.63
CA PRO A 8 -28.38 -5.75 -32.23
C PRO A 8 -28.08 -6.60 -31.00
N SER A 9 -27.37 -7.70 -31.22
CA SER A 9 -26.84 -8.59 -30.20
C SER A 9 -25.81 -7.89 -29.33
N ALA A 10 -26.03 -7.96 -28.01
CA ALA A 10 -25.06 -7.79 -26.93
C ALA A 10 -24.10 -6.59 -27.02
N ALA A 11 -24.55 -5.45 -26.49
CA ALA A 11 -23.62 -4.50 -25.90
C ALA A 11 -22.73 -5.25 -24.90
N ARG A 12 -21.42 -5.28 -25.14
CA ARG A 12 -20.40 -5.61 -24.14
C ARG A 12 -20.70 -4.75 -22.91
N ARG A 13 -21.40 -5.30 -21.92
CA ARG A 13 -21.47 -4.68 -20.60
C ARG A 13 -20.03 -4.63 -20.10
N SER A 14 -19.45 -3.45 -20.09
CA SER A 14 -18.17 -3.19 -19.45
C SER A 14 -18.31 -3.64 -18.00
N ARG A 15 -17.64 -4.74 -17.64
CA ARG A 15 -17.62 -5.26 -16.27
C ARG A 15 -17.13 -4.14 -15.35
N THR A 16 -17.96 -3.74 -14.39
CA THR A 16 -17.61 -2.72 -13.40
C THR A 16 -17.12 -3.36 -12.12
N ILE A 17 -16.24 -2.65 -11.42
CA ILE A 17 -15.69 -3.06 -10.12
C ILE A 17 -16.00 -1.93 -9.15
N ASP A 18 -16.79 -2.24 -8.14
CA ASP A 18 -17.14 -1.32 -7.05
C ASP A 18 -16.17 -1.52 -5.89
N VAL A 19 -15.59 -0.42 -5.41
CA VAL A 19 -14.72 -0.42 -4.23
C VAL A 19 -15.35 0.44 -3.16
N TYR A 20 -15.55 -0.13 -1.98
CA TYR A 20 -15.99 0.56 -0.79
C TYR A 20 -14.89 0.48 0.28
N VAL A 21 -14.52 1.64 0.83
CA VAL A 21 -13.57 1.75 1.93
C VAL A 21 -14.23 2.52 3.06
N SER A 22 -14.18 2.01 4.29
CA SER A 22 -14.73 2.68 5.47
C SER A 22 -13.81 2.56 6.68
N SER A 23 -13.78 3.59 7.50
CA SER A 23 -13.13 3.60 8.83
C SER A 23 -14.16 3.93 9.91
N PRO A 24 -14.13 3.26 11.09
CA PRO A 24 -15.02 3.59 12.20
C PRO A 24 -14.76 5.02 12.70
N ALA A 25 -15.81 5.71 13.14
CA ALA A 25 -15.69 7.03 13.74
C ALA A 25 -14.85 6.96 15.05
N PRO A 26 -13.96 7.93 15.32
CA PRO A 26 -13.31 8.05 16.61
C PRO A 26 -14.35 8.20 17.73
N ILE A 27 -14.23 7.42 18.80
CA ILE A 27 -15.15 7.50 19.95
C ILE A 27 -15.13 8.93 20.52
N GLY A 28 -16.27 9.63 20.47
CA GLY A 28 -16.47 10.94 21.11
C GLY A 28 -16.53 12.16 20.19
N TYR A 29 -16.47 12.00 18.86
CA TYR A 29 -16.78 13.05 17.89
C TYR A 29 -17.96 12.64 16.99
N ASP A 30 -18.64 13.65 16.45
CA ASP A 30 -19.83 13.52 15.59
C ASP A 30 -19.64 12.44 14.51
N ASP A 31 -20.69 11.66 14.29
CA ASP A 31 -20.78 10.29 13.72
C ASP A 31 -20.36 10.16 12.24
N THR A 32 -19.21 10.73 11.86
CA THR A 32 -18.77 10.86 10.48
C THR A 32 -17.73 9.78 10.16
N CYS A 33 -18.20 8.59 9.81
CA CYS A 33 -17.35 7.56 9.23
C CYS A 33 -16.69 8.10 7.94
N ALA A 34 -15.37 8.07 7.86
CA ALA A 34 -14.68 8.33 6.60
C ALA A 34 -14.97 7.15 5.65
N SER A 35 -15.75 7.41 4.60
CA SER A 35 -16.09 6.41 3.58
C SER A 35 -15.80 6.92 2.18
N GLY A 36 -15.40 6.00 1.31
CA GLY A 36 -15.15 6.27 -0.10
C GLY A 36 -15.65 5.12 -0.95
N GLU A 37 -16.60 5.41 -1.84
CA GLU A 37 -17.07 4.48 -2.86
C GLU A 37 -16.58 4.93 -4.23
N ARG A 38 -16.06 4.00 -5.03
CA ARG A 38 -15.64 4.31 -6.41
C ARG A 38 -15.74 3.12 -7.34
N ARG A 39 -16.15 3.40 -8.58
CA ARG A 39 -16.21 2.45 -9.70
C ARG A 39 -14.95 2.46 -10.55
N PHE A 40 -14.53 1.26 -10.96
CA PHE A 40 -13.38 1.03 -11.83
C PHE A 40 -13.71 0.04 -12.94
N VAL A 41 -12.93 0.13 -14.01
CA VAL A 41 -12.96 -0.81 -15.14
C VAL A 41 -11.80 -1.82 -15.09
N SER A 42 -10.86 -1.65 -14.15
CA SER A 42 -9.67 -2.50 -13.99
C SER A 42 -9.46 -2.84 -12.53
N LEU A 43 -9.23 -4.13 -12.26
CA LEU A 43 -8.99 -4.63 -10.91
C LEU A 43 -7.73 -4.02 -10.30
N SER A 44 -6.67 -3.86 -11.08
CA SER A 44 -5.44 -3.20 -10.62
C SER A 44 -5.68 -1.75 -10.19
N ALA A 45 -6.56 -1.01 -10.87
CA ALA A 45 -6.90 0.37 -10.49
C ALA A 45 -7.76 0.40 -9.23
N ALA A 46 -8.73 -0.52 -9.13
CA ALA A 46 -9.57 -0.70 -7.95
C ALA A 46 -8.73 -1.02 -6.69
N THR A 47 -7.82 -2.00 -6.79
CA THR A 47 -6.92 -2.38 -5.69
C THR A 47 -5.98 -1.24 -5.32
N ARG A 48 -5.39 -0.56 -6.31
CA ARG A 48 -4.53 0.60 -6.08
C ARG A 48 -5.27 1.66 -5.27
N PHE A 49 -6.50 1.97 -5.65
CA PHE A 49 -7.34 2.93 -4.93
C PHE A 49 -7.63 2.45 -3.51
N ALA A 50 -8.07 1.20 -3.34
CA ALA A 50 -8.39 0.63 -2.05
C ALA A 50 -7.24 0.75 -1.04
N VAL A 51 -6.04 0.30 -1.43
CA VAL A 51 -4.84 0.36 -0.57
C VAL A 51 -4.42 1.80 -0.30
N SER A 52 -4.40 2.65 -1.33
CA SER A 52 -3.97 4.05 -1.16
C SER A 52 -4.93 4.85 -0.30
N HIS A 53 -6.24 4.61 -0.45
CA HIS A 53 -7.27 5.31 0.30
C HIS A 53 -7.32 4.81 1.76
N ALA A 54 -7.24 3.49 1.98
CA ALA A 54 -7.10 2.93 3.33
C ALA A 54 -5.89 3.54 4.07
N ALA A 55 -4.73 3.62 3.42
CA ALA A 55 -3.54 4.24 4.02
C ALA A 55 -3.68 5.74 4.25
N ALA A 56 -4.52 6.45 3.49
CA ALA A 56 -4.73 7.89 3.64
C ALA A 56 -5.71 8.25 4.78
N ILE A 57 -6.71 7.40 5.03
CA ILE A 57 -7.70 7.60 6.10
C ILE A 57 -7.29 6.96 7.43
N ASP A 58 -6.15 6.26 7.46
CA ASP A 58 -5.58 5.69 8.67
C ASP A 58 -5.16 6.80 9.64
N ALA A 59 -6.04 7.07 10.60
CA ALA A 59 -5.81 8.00 11.70
C ALA A 59 -5.13 7.32 12.90
N GLY A 60 -4.54 6.13 12.72
CA GLY A 60 -4.02 5.31 13.82
C GLY A 60 -5.12 4.58 14.60
N VAL A 61 -6.33 4.49 14.02
CA VAL A 61 -7.47 3.77 14.59
C VAL A 61 -7.62 2.44 13.84
N PRO A 62 -7.62 1.29 14.54
CA PRO A 62 -7.83 0.00 13.90
C PRO A 62 -9.26 -0.13 13.37
N GLY A 63 -9.45 -0.87 12.27
CA GLY A 63 -10.77 -1.25 11.78
C GLY A 63 -11.16 -0.74 10.40
N ILE A 64 -10.20 -0.33 9.58
CA ILE A 64 -10.49 0.00 8.19
C ILE A 64 -11.02 -1.25 7.50
N THR A 65 -12.12 -1.13 6.78
CA THR A 65 -12.72 -2.21 5.98
C THR A 65 -12.71 -1.83 4.52
N VAL A 66 -12.23 -2.74 3.68
CA VAL A 66 -12.18 -2.63 2.23
C VAL A 66 -13.02 -3.76 1.63
N THR A 67 -13.99 -3.40 0.83
CA THR A 67 -14.77 -4.33 0.01
C THR A 67 -14.54 -4.03 -1.47
N ILE A 68 -14.14 -5.04 -2.24
CA ILE A 68 -13.99 -4.96 -3.70
C ILE A 68 -14.96 -5.97 -4.32
N ALA A 69 -16.03 -5.46 -4.91
CA ALA A 69 -17.02 -6.25 -5.63
C ALA A 69 -16.74 -6.16 -7.13
N ALA A 70 -16.55 -7.30 -7.79
CA ALA A 70 -16.20 -7.35 -9.20
C ALA A 70 -17.06 -8.38 -9.94
N GLU A 71 -17.79 -7.95 -10.97
CA GLU A 71 -18.64 -8.86 -11.75
C GLU A 71 -17.83 -10.06 -12.30
N GLY A 72 -18.20 -11.27 -11.87
CA GLY A 72 -17.57 -12.53 -12.27
C GLY A 72 -16.35 -12.95 -11.46
N HIS A 73 -16.09 -12.31 -10.31
CA HIS A 73 -15.12 -12.75 -9.29
C HIS A 73 -15.81 -12.83 -7.94
N ASP A 74 -15.21 -13.59 -7.00
CA ASP A 74 -15.65 -13.57 -5.60
C ASP A 74 -15.37 -12.20 -5.00
N ASP A 75 -16.37 -11.63 -4.31
CA ASP A 75 -16.21 -10.37 -3.60
C ASP A 75 -15.13 -10.52 -2.52
N VAL A 76 -14.21 -9.56 -2.47
CA VAL A 76 -13.12 -9.55 -1.49
C VAL A 76 -13.45 -8.52 -0.42
N CYS A 77 -13.62 -8.98 0.81
CA CYS A 77 -13.78 -8.14 1.98
C CYS A 77 -12.61 -8.38 2.95
N VAL A 78 -11.93 -7.31 3.35
CA VAL A 78 -10.80 -7.36 4.29
C VAL A 78 -10.91 -6.19 5.26
N SER A 79 -10.75 -6.49 6.55
CA SER A 79 -10.69 -5.49 7.61
C SER A 79 -9.36 -5.57 8.38
N GLY A 80 -8.82 -4.42 8.77
CA GLY A 80 -7.58 -4.34 9.55
C GLY A 80 -6.88 -3.00 9.42
N THR A 81 -5.57 -3.00 9.65
CA THR A 81 -4.70 -1.87 9.28
C THR A 81 -4.50 -1.79 7.77
N PRO A 82 -4.02 -0.67 7.22
CA PRO A 82 -3.63 -0.59 5.81
C PRO A 82 -2.61 -1.67 5.41
N GLY A 83 -1.67 -2.02 6.30
CA GLY A 83 -0.69 -3.07 6.05
C GLY A 83 -1.30 -4.46 6.01
N GLU A 84 -2.27 -4.76 6.88
CA GLU A 84 -3.05 -6.01 6.85
C GLU A 84 -3.86 -6.15 5.55
N ILE A 85 -4.57 -5.08 5.15
CA ILE A 85 -5.32 -5.04 3.88
C ILE A 85 -4.39 -5.26 2.70
N THR A 86 -3.24 -4.57 2.69
CA THR A 86 -2.23 -4.71 1.64
C THR A 86 -1.72 -6.14 1.53
N CYS A 87 -1.35 -6.76 2.67
CA CYS A 87 -0.86 -8.12 2.71
C CYS A 87 -1.93 -9.12 2.25
N ALA A 88 -3.17 -8.98 2.72
CA ALA A 88 -4.29 -9.84 2.32
C ALA A 88 -4.55 -9.77 0.81
N LEU A 89 -4.66 -8.56 0.24
CA LEU A 89 -4.86 -8.38 -1.19
C LEU A 89 -3.66 -8.91 -2.00
N ALA A 90 -2.44 -8.74 -1.52
CA ALA A 90 -1.26 -9.25 -2.20
C ALA A 90 -1.22 -10.79 -2.26
N THR A 91 -1.86 -11.48 -1.31
CA THR A 91 -2.04 -12.94 -1.40
C THR A 91 -3.01 -13.36 -2.49
N ILE A 92 -3.73 -12.46 -3.17
CA ILE A 92 -4.62 -12.86 -4.27
C ILE A 92 -3.97 -12.40 -5.57
N PRO A 93 -3.51 -13.32 -6.46
CA PRO A 93 -2.69 -12.96 -7.62
C PRO A 93 -3.29 -11.86 -8.51
N ALA A 94 -4.63 -11.82 -8.62
CA ALA A 94 -5.35 -10.84 -9.41
C ALA A 94 -5.18 -9.38 -8.90
N TYR A 95 -4.84 -9.20 -7.62
CA TYR A 95 -4.76 -7.90 -6.95
C TYR A 95 -3.30 -7.41 -6.79
N THR A 96 -2.30 -8.29 -6.90
CA THR A 96 -0.88 -7.98 -6.64
C THR A 96 -0.35 -6.79 -7.45
N ALA A 97 -0.76 -6.63 -8.71
CA ALA A 97 -0.34 -5.50 -9.54
C ALA A 97 -0.85 -4.15 -9.01
N GLY A 98 -2.08 -4.12 -8.49
CA GLY A 98 -2.65 -2.92 -7.91
C GLY A 98 -2.04 -2.59 -6.55
N VAL A 99 -1.72 -3.60 -5.73
CA VAL A 99 -0.97 -3.43 -4.48
C VAL A 99 0.38 -2.75 -4.76
N ARG A 100 1.17 -3.29 -5.69
CA ARG A 100 2.52 -2.76 -6.02
C ARG A 100 2.51 -1.32 -6.52
N THR A 101 1.40 -0.86 -7.09
CA THR A 101 1.27 0.50 -7.63
C THR A 101 0.53 1.45 -6.68
N ALA A 102 0.10 0.96 -5.51
CA ALA A 102 -0.53 1.77 -4.48
C ALA A 102 0.44 2.80 -3.91
N ARG A 103 -0.13 3.90 -3.40
CA ARG A 103 0.60 4.99 -2.78
C ARG A 103 0.22 5.03 -1.32
N ILE A 104 1.20 4.86 -0.46
CA ILE A 104 1.00 5.04 0.97
C ILE A 104 1.75 6.28 1.46
N PRO A 105 1.22 6.99 2.47
CA PRO A 105 1.86 8.18 2.99
C PRO A 105 3.29 7.91 3.47
N ALA A 106 4.12 8.96 3.35
CA ALA A 106 5.46 8.93 3.93
C ALA A 106 5.36 8.97 5.47
N PRO A 107 6.31 8.38 6.22
CA PRO A 107 6.30 8.42 7.67
C PRO A 107 6.20 9.85 8.22
N GLY A 108 5.39 10.06 9.27
CA GLY A 108 5.08 11.39 9.79
C GLY A 108 6.30 12.20 10.23
N TYR A 109 7.35 11.55 10.72
CA TYR A 109 8.59 12.20 11.14
C TYR A 109 9.37 12.84 9.98
N LEU A 110 9.14 12.42 8.74
CA LEU A 110 9.86 12.97 7.58
C LEU A 110 9.55 14.44 7.36
N ARG A 111 8.32 14.89 7.63
CA ARG A 111 7.98 16.31 7.51
C ARG A 111 8.84 17.14 8.45
N ALA A 112 8.94 16.73 9.73
CA ALA A 112 9.76 17.42 10.71
C ALA A 112 11.27 17.40 10.36
N ALA A 113 11.76 16.29 9.80
CA ALA A 113 13.15 16.17 9.32
C ALA A 113 13.42 17.12 8.14
N VAL A 114 12.48 17.20 7.19
CA VAL A 114 12.58 18.10 6.03
C VAL A 114 12.53 19.55 6.47
N ASP A 115 11.59 19.93 7.33
CA ASP A 115 11.46 21.31 7.80
C ASP A 115 12.72 21.78 8.54
N GLU A 116 13.28 20.94 9.42
CA GLU A 116 14.52 21.24 10.14
C GLU A 116 15.69 21.55 9.19
N VAL A 117 15.86 20.77 8.13
CA VAL A 117 17.03 20.89 7.24
C VAL A 117 16.81 21.94 6.16
N THR A 118 15.59 22.09 5.64
CA THR A 118 15.30 22.99 4.51
C THR A 118 15.13 24.45 4.92
N LEU A 119 14.53 24.73 6.09
CA LEU A 119 14.26 26.11 6.53
C LEU A 119 15.54 26.96 6.64
N PRO A 120 16.65 26.48 7.27
CA PRO A 120 17.89 27.25 7.35
C PRO A 120 18.51 27.55 5.98
N ILE A 121 18.42 26.58 5.05
CA ILE A 121 18.98 26.72 3.70
C ILE A 121 18.18 27.74 2.88
N GLN A 122 16.85 27.71 3.00
CA GLN A 122 15.97 28.65 2.29
C GLN A 122 16.17 30.09 2.76
N TRP A 123 16.39 30.31 4.06
CA TRP A 123 16.68 31.64 4.60
C TRP A 123 18.02 32.23 4.15
N GLN A 124 18.99 31.39 3.77
CA GLN A 124 20.29 31.87 3.29
C GLN A 124 20.26 32.41 1.86
N GLY A 125 19.15 32.23 1.12
CA GLY A 125 18.96 32.74 -0.23
C GLY A 125 19.83 32.00 -1.26
N SER A 126 19.19 31.35 -2.24
CA SER A 126 19.91 30.76 -3.37
C SER A 126 20.12 31.82 -4.45
N VAL A 127 21.39 32.22 -4.67
CA VAL A 127 21.80 33.04 -5.82
C VAL A 127 22.37 32.10 -6.87
N GLY A 128 21.64 31.81 -7.94
CA GLY A 128 22.17 31.02 -9.05
C GLY A 128 21.11 30.50 -10.03
N VAL A 129 21.36 30.72 -11.32
CA VAL A 129 20.57 30.20 -12.47
C VAL A 129 21.20 28.87 -12.94
N GLU A 130 21.55 27.99 -12.01
CA GLU A 130 22.12 26.68 -12.36
C GLU A 130 21.03 25.62 -12.57
N ALA A 131 21.36 24.59 -13.35
CA ALA A 131 20.52 23.42 -13.48
C ALA A 131 20.38 22.74 -12.10
N GLY A 132 19.16 22.72 -11.56
CA GLY A 132 18.92 22.17 -10.24
C GLY A 132 18.99 20.64 -10.20
N VAL A 133 19.59 20.11 -9.15
CA VAL A 133 19.66 18.69 -8.81
C VAL A 133 18.43 18.31 -7.99
N ASP A 134 17.72 17.25 -8.39
CA ASP A 134 16.55 16.75 -7.66
C ASP A 134 16.97 16.08 -6.36
N VAL A 135 16.22 16.30 -5.27
CA VAL A 135 16.42 15.61 -4.00
C VAL A 135 15.14 14.91 -3.62
N ARG A 136 15.23 13.60 -3.33
CA ARG A 136 14.08 12.82 -2.87
C ARG A 136 14.42 11.86 -1.76
N VAL A 137 13.42 11.53 -0.95
CA VAL A 137 13.49 10.50 0.08
C VAL A 137 12.63 9.31 -0.35
N LEU A 138 13.23 8.12 -0.36
CA LEU A 138 12.58 6.83 -0.57
C LEU A 138 12.50 6.08 0.76
N SER A 139 11.30 5.97 1.31
CA SER A 139 11.06 5.14 2.50
C SER A 139 10.67 3.73 2.06
N THR A 140 11.52 2.76 2.40
CA THR A 140 11.36 1.36 2.02
C THR A 140 10.60 0.58 3.08
N ARG A 141 9.82 -0.42 2.64
CA ARG A 141 9.09 -1.34 3.51
C ARG A 141 9.27 -2.79 3.02
N PRO A 142 9.07 -3.79 3.88
CA PRO A 142 9.06 -5.18 3.45
C PRO A 142 7.96 -5.46 2.41
N ASP A 143 8.23 -6.31 1.42
CA ASP A 143 7.20 -6.80 0.50
C ASP A 143 6.06 -7.48 1.30
N PRO A 144 4.78 -7.22 1.00
CA PRO A 144 4.25 -6.54 -0.18
C PRO A 144 3.90 -5.06 0.05
N LEU A 145 4.35 -4.46 1.16
CA LEU A 145 3.99 -3.10 1.52
C LEU A 145 4.62 -2.09 0.53
N PRO A 146 3.83 -1.17 -0.06
CA PRO A 146 4.36 -0.18 -0.99
C PRO A 146 5.41 0.72 -0.36
N ASN A 147 6.42 1.11 -1.13
CA ASN A 147 7.33 2.18 -0.72
C ASN A 147 6.64 3.54 -0.83
N SER A 148 7.15 4.53 -0.11
CA SER A 148 6.71 5.93 -0.24
C SER A 148 7.86 6.80 -0.73
N THR A 149 7.55 7.75 -1.59
CA THR A 149 8.53 8.72 -2.11
C THR A 149 8.09 10.13 -1.74
N LEU A 150 9.00 10.88 -1.13
CA LEU A 150 8.84 12.30 -0.85
C LEU A 150 9.79 13.09 -1.75
N LEU A 151 9.25 13.99 -2.56
CA LEU A 151 10.03 14.85 -3.45
C LEU A 151 10.29 16.18 -2.74
N LEU A 152 11.55 16.59 -2.68
CA LEU A 152 11.97 17.89 -2.12
C LEU A 152 12.19 18.95 -3.21
N GLY A 153 12.09 18.56 -4.49
CA GLY A 153 12.29 19.43 -5.63
C GLY A 153 13.76 19.62 -5.99
N GLN A 154 14.02 20.65 -6.78
CA GLN A 154 15.34 20.94 -7.34
C GLN A 154 16.11 21.96 -6.51
N TRP A 155 17.39 21.71 -6.31
CA TRP A 155 18.30 22.52 -5.51
C TRP A 155 19.59 22.78 -6.29
N ALA A 156 20.26 23.91 -6.03
CA ALA A 156 21.61 24.13 -6.56
C ALA A 156 22.54 22.97 -6.14
N PRO A 157 23.47 22.49 -6.98
CA PRO A 157 24.26 21.27 -6.72
C PRO A 157 24.90 21.22 -5.32
N ASP A 158 25.52 22.32 -4.87
CA ASP A 158 26.15 22.42 -3.56
C ASP A 158 25.15 22.38 -2.39
N LEU A 159 23.93 22.88 -2.61
CA LEU A 159 22.85 22.82 -1.64
C LEU A 159 22.20 21.44 -1.63
N ALA A 160 22.03 20.81 -2.80
CA ALA A 160 21.48 19.47 -2.93
C ALA A 160 22.33 18.44 -2.19
N HIS A 161 23.67 18.54 -2.32
CA HIS A 161 24.60 17.67 -1.60
C HIS A 161 24.46 17.83 -0.08
N ARG A 162 24.52 19.08 0.43
CA ARG A 162 24.37 19.35 1.87
C ARG A 162 23.02 18.90 2.40
N LEU A 163 21.93 19.30 1.73
CA LEU A 163 20.57 18.91 2.04
C LEU A 163 20.44 17.39 2.13
N ALA A 164 20.96 16.64 1.16
CA ALA A 164 20.81 15.20 1.14
C ALA A 164 21.50 14.52 2.34
N HIS A 165 22.72 14.95 2.67
CA HIS A 165 23.47 14.39 3.79
C HIS A 165 22.92 14.80 5.16
N ASP A 166 22.52 16.06 5.33
CA ASP A 166 21.93 16.54 6.58
C ASP A 166 20.55 15.93 6.81
N LEU A 167 19.75 15.77 5.75
CA LEU A 167 18.46 15.09 5.83
C LEU A 167 18.63 13.60 6.13
N ALA A 168 19.60 12.91 5.55
CA ALA A 168 19.86 11.51 5.89
C ALA A 168 20.22 11.34 7.38
N ARG A 169 21.00 12.26 7.95
CA ARG A 169 21.32 12.27 9.38
C ARG A 169 20.07 12.49 10.23
N SER A 170 19.31 13.55 9.91
CA SER A 170 18.06 13.92 10.58
C SER A 170 17.01 12.80 10.55
N ILE A 171 16.90 12.09 9.42
CA ILE A 171 16.05 10.89 9.27
C ILE A 171 16.53 9.77 10.16
N THR A 172 17.84 9.48 10.16
CA THR A 172 18.41 8.40 10.97
C THR A 172 18.09 8.61 12.45
N GLU A 173 18.33 9.80 12.97
CA GLU A 173 18.07 10.18 14.36
C GLU A 173 16.58 10.06 14.73
N ARG A 174 15.67 10.52 13.85
CA ARG A 174 14.23 10.53 14.11
C ARG A 174 13.53 9.19 13.87
N SER A 175 14.07 8.35 13.00
CA SER A 175 13.45 7.08 12.62
C SER A 175 13.39 6.08 13.79
N GLY A 176 14.26 6.24 14.79
CA GLY A 176 14.44 5.27 15.87
C GLY A 176 14.96 3.90 15.39
N GLN A 177 15.33 3.77 14.11
CA GLN A 177 15.80 2.53 13.52
C GLN A 177 17.31 2.39 13.67
N ARG A 178 17.77 1.13 13.75
CA ARG A 178 19.21 0.82 13.81
C ARG A 178 19.92 1.03 12.47
N SER A 179 19.17 0.99 11.37
CA SER A 179 19.74 1.13 10.03
C SER A 179 19.75 2.59 9.61
N PRO A 180 20.90 3.17 9.28
CA PRO A 180 20.99 4.56 8.88
C PRO A 180 20.37 4.79 7.50
N ALA A 181 19.87 6.01 7.28
CA ALA A 181 19.51 6.46 5.95
C ALA A 181 20.77 6.56 5.07
N THR A 182 20.65 6.13 3.82
CA THR A 182 21.76 6.10 2.85
C THR A 182 21.51 7.12 1.75
N VAL A 183 22.53 7.89 1.39
CA VAL A 183 22.47 8.86 0.29
C VAL A 183 23.14 8.26 -0.92
N THR A 184 22.44 8.23 -2.06
CA THR A 184 22.97 7.81 -3.35
C THR A 184 22.80 8.95 -4.35
N TYR A 185 23.90 9.35 -4.99
CA TYR A 185 23.83 10.25 -6.14
C TYR A 185 23.66 9.46 -7.44
N LEU A 186 22.66 9.80 -8.23
CA LEU A 186 22.31 9.19 -9.51
C LEU A 186 22.65 10.19 -10.62
N PRO A 187 23.87 10.14 -11.19
CA PRO A 187 24.36 11.17 -12.11
C PRO A 187 23.53 11.26 -13.39
N ASP A 188 23.11 10.13 -13.95
CA ASP A 188 22.29 10.06 -15.16
C ASP A 188 20.90 10.71 -15.02
N GLN A 189 20.50 10.99 -13.78
CA GLN A 189 19.19 11.55 -13.43
C GLN A 189 19.32 12.92 -12.77
N GLY A 190 20.55 13.42 -12.54
CA GLY A 190 20.79 14.65 -11.80
C GLY A 190 20.09 14.65 -10.45
N ARG A 191 20.21 13.57 -9.66
CA ARG A 191 19.39 13.35 -8.46
C ARG A 191 20.15 12.78 -7.28
N TYR A 192 19.89 13.31 -6.09
CA TYR A 192 20.16 12.64 -4.83
C TYR A 192 18.92 11.84 -4.36
N GLU A 193 19.12 10.56 -4.07
CA GLU A 193 18.13 9.70 -3.44
C GLU A 193 18.58 9.32 -2.04
N ILE A 194 17.73 9.61 -1.05
CA ILE A 194 17.93 9.24 0.35
C ILE A 194 17.04 8.04 0.64
N THR A 195 17.63 6.87 0.84
CA THR A 195 16.91 5.63 1.11
C THR A 195 16.96 5.32 2.60
N HIS A 196 15.81 4.99 3.21
CA HIS A 196 15.77 4.52 4.60
C HIS A 196 14.60 3.55 4.81
N PRO A 197 14.72 2.59 5.74
CA PRO A 197 13.59 1.76 6.12
C PRO A 197 12.55 2.61 6.88
N ALA A 198 11.29 2.52 6.47
CA ALA A 198 10.17 3.06 7.25
C ALA A 198 9.82 2.10 8.40
N PRO A 199 9.55 2.61 9.60
CA PRO A 199 8.99 1.79 10.66
C PRO A 199 7.61 1.26 10.22
N ILE A 200 7.32 0.03 10.62
CA ILE A 200 6.01 -0.61 10.47
C ILE A 200 5.51 -1.02 11.85
N SER A 201 4.20 -1.06 12.04
CA SER A 201 3.62 -1.52 13.31
C SER A 201 3.88 -3.02 13.50
N ASP A 202 3.82 -3.50 14.74
CA ASP A 202 3.92 -4.95 15.03
C ASP A 202 2.81 -5.75 14.32
N THR A 203 1.62 -5.15 14.20
CA THR A 203 0.48 -5.71 13.46
C THR A 203 0.81 -5.88 11.97
N ASP A 204 1.38 -4.85 11.34
CA ASP A 204 1.80 -4.91 9.94
C ASP A 204 2.96 -5.88 9.73
N ALA A 205 3.91 -5.94 10.67
CA ALA A 205 5.01 -6.91 10.64
C ALA A 205 4.49 -8.35 10.70
N ALA A 206 3.50 -8.62 11.57
CA ALA A 206 2.83 -9.92 11.63
C ALA A 206 2.06 -10.23 10.33
N ALA A 207 1.43 -9.23 9.71
CA ALA A 207 0.73 -9.40 8.43
C ALA A 207 1.70 -9.76 7.29
N VAL A 208 2.85 -9.09 7.22
CA VAL A 208 3.94 -9.41 6.28
C VAL A 208 4.42 -10.84 6.48
N ALA A 209 4.66 -11.25 7.73
CA ALA A 209 5.09 -12.62 8.04
C ALA A 209 4.05 -13.67 7.56
N ARG A 210 2.75 -13.40 7.77
CA ARG A 210 1.66 -14.25 7.25
C ARG A 210 1.66 -14.30 5.72
N TYR A 211 1.80 -13.17 5.04
CA TYR A 211 1.88 -13.11 3.57
C TYR A 211 3.06 -13.93 3.02
N ILE A 212 4.24 -13.80 3.63
CA ILE A 212 5.43 -14.58 3.24
C ILE A 212 5.16 -16.08 3.43
N ARG A 213 4.53 -16.47 4.54
CA ARG A 213 4.20 -17.88 4.81
C ARG A 213 3.20 -18.43 3.80
N ILE A 214 2.12 -17.70 3.50
CA ILE A 214 1.12 -18.06 2.48
C ILE A 214 1.81 -18.25 1.11
N THR A 215 2.66 -17.30 0.72
CA THR A 215 3.37 -17.36 -0.57
C THR A 215 4.28 -18.58 -0.66
N ARG A 216 5.01 -18.90 0.42
CA ARG A 216 5.84 -20.11 0.49
C ARG A 216 5.02 -21.40 0.46
N LEU A 217 3.90 -21.48 1.19
CA LEU A 217 3.02 -22.65 1.19
C LEU A 217 2.48 -22.94 -0.21
N ARG A 218 2.05 -21.91 -0.94
CA ARG A 218 1.58 -22.09 -2.31
C ARG A 218 2.69 -22.51 -3.28
N ALA A 219 3.89 -21.95 -3.14
CA ALA A 219 5.03 -22.39 -3.94
C ALA A 219 5.37 -23.86 -3.67
N ASN A 220 5.33 -24.29 -2.41
CA ASN A 220 5.55 -25.68 -2.03
C ASN A 220 4.47 -26.60 -2.61
N LEU A 221 3.19 -26.26 -2.44
CA LEU A 221 2.06 -27.02 -2.99
C LEU A 221 2.16 -27.18 -4.51
N ALA A 222 2.58 -26.13 -5.22
CA ALA A 222 2.78 -26.19 -6.67
C ALA A 222 3.95 -27.07 -7.12
N ALA A 223 4.88 -27.41 -6.21
CA ALA A 223 6.05 -28.23 -6.49
C ALA A 223 5.87 -29.72 -6.11
N LEU A 224 4.81 -30.05 -5.35
CA LEU A 224 4.53 -31.43 -4.93
C LEU A 224 3.95 -32.27 -6.07
N ASP A 225 4.26 -33.57 -6.07
CA ASP A 225 3.59 -34.52 -6.95
C ASP A 225 2.18 -34.83 -6.41
N PRO A 226 1.13 -34.69 -7.23
CA PRO A 226 -0.26 -34.82 -6.76
C PRO A 226 -0.62 -36.24 -6.29
N VAL A 227 0.15 -37.27 -6.66
CA VAL A 227 -0.10 -38.67 -6.31
C VAL A 227 0.87 -39.15 -5.22
N ALA A 228 2.17 -38.90 -5.39
CA ALA A 228 3.18 -39.37 -4.45
C ALA A 228 3.16 -38.60 -3.12
N ASP A 229 2.81 -37.32 -3.15
CA ASP A 229 2.89 -36.43 -1.99
C ASP A 229 1.50 -36.05 -1.42
N ALA A 230 0.46 -36.83 -1.71
CA ALA A 230 -0.93 -36.48 -1.39
C ALA A 230 -1.16 -36.12 0.10
N ASP A 231 -0.63 -36.93 1.03
CA ASP A 231 -0.78 -36.66 2.47
C ASP A 231 -0.06 -35.39 2.91
N CYS A 232 1.11 -35.10 2.33
CA CYS A 232 1.85 -33.87 2.57
C CYS A 232 1.08 -32.66 2.03
N ALA A 233 0.50 -32.78 0.83
CA ALA A 233 -0.29 -31.73 0.20
C ALA A 233 -1.54 -31.38 1.04
N VAL A 234 -2.22 -32.37 1.62
CA VAL A 234 -3.38 -32.13 2.51
C VAL A 234 -2.97 -31.28 3.73
N GLY A 235 -1.87 -31.61 4.39
CA GLY A 235 -1.38 -30.86 5.56
C GLY A 235 -1.05 -29.41 5.23
N LEU A 236 -0.33 -29.17 4.13
CA LEU A 236 0.02 -27.82 3.69
C LEU A 236 -1.20 -27.01 3.21
N ALA A 237 -2.18 -27.67 2.57
CA ALA A 237 -3.42 -27.04 2.14
C ALA A 237 -4.29 -26.61 3.34
N ALA A 238 -4.34 -27.43 4.40
CA ALA A 238 -5.04 -27.08 5.63
C ALA A 238 -4.40 -25.86 6.32
N GLU A 239 -3.07 -25.82 6.43
CA GLU A 239 -2.36 -24.66 6.99
C GLU A 239 -2.61 -23.39 6.15
N LEU A 240 -2.55 -23.52 4.81
CA LEU A 240 -2.84 -22.43 3.89
C LEU A 240 -4.25 -21.87 4.10
N HIS A 241 -5.25 -22.74 4.20
CA HIS A 241 -6.64 -22.34 4.41
C HIS A 241 -6.83 -21.54 5.70
N VAL A 242 -6.21 -21.99 6.80
CA VAL A 242 -6.25 -21.27 8.08
C VAL A 242 -5.64 -19.87 7.93
N LEU A 243 -4.44 -19.76 7.33
CA LEU A 243 -3.77 -18.47 7.18
C LEU A 243 -4.54 -17.50 6.26
N GLU A 244 -5.14 -18.01 5.17
CA GLU A 244 -5.97 -17.21 4.27
C GLU A 244 -7.25 -16.71 4.96
N SER A 245 -7.85 -17.51 5.84
CA SER A 245 -9.03 -17.09 6.62
C SER A 245 -8.73 -15.90 7.55
N TYR A 246 -7.53 -15.88 8.16
CA TYR A 246 -7.09 -14.76 9.01
C TYR A 246 -6.86 -13.46 8.22
N SER A 247 -6.54 -13.56 6.93
CA SER A 247 -6.35 -12.41 6.05
C SER A 247 -7.66 -11.84 5.50
N ARG A 248 -8.76 -12.61 5.47
CA ARG A 248 -10.06 -12.22 4.91
C ARG A 248 -11.11 -11.96 5.99
N ARG A 249 -10.73 -11.33 7.11
CA ARG A 249 -11.67 -11.08 8.21
C ARG A 249 -12.96 -10.46 7.68
N VAL A 250 -14.06 -11.19 7.89
CA VAL A 250 -15.45 -10.82 7.61
C VAL A 250 -15.75 -9.51 8.34
N PRO A 251 -16.62 -8.63 7.81
CA PRO A 251 -16.96 -7.37 8.46
C PRO A 251 -17.28 -7.60 9.93
N PHE A 252 -16.89 -6.64 10.77
CA PHE A 252 -17.53 -6.46 12.06
C PHE A 252 -19.03 -6.25 11.75
N THR A 253 -19.83 -7.31 11.86
CA THR A 253 -21.28 -7.16 11.92
C THR A 253 -21.51 -6.35 13.18
N ASP A 254 -21.81 -5.06 13.01
CA ASP A 254 -22.49 -4.27 14.02
C ASP A 254 -23.72 -5.10 14.40
N ASP A 255 -23.67 -5.71 15.58
CA ASP A 255 -24.76 -6.45 16.17
C ASP A 255 -25.81 -5.42 16.59
N ARG A 256 -26.47 -4.84 15.59
CA ARG A 256 -27.75 -4.15 15.72
C ARG A 256 -28.86 -5.15 15.43
N THR A 257 -28.88 -6.22 16.21
CA THR A 257 -30.12 -6.87 16.63
C THR A 257 -30.28 -6.44 18.10
N VAL A 258 -31.33 -5.76 18.57
CA VAL A 258 -32.76 -6.06 18.50
C VAL A 258 -33.52 -4.76 18.87
N ARG A 259 -34.58 -4.43 18.13
CA ARG A 259 -35.78 -3.80 18.70
C ARG A 259 -36.96 -4.71 18.42
#